data_AF-A0A530HBD7-F1
#
_entry.id   AF-A0A530HBD7-F1
#
_cell.length_a   1.000
_cell.length_b   1.000
_cell.length_c   1.000
_cell.angle_alpha   90.00
_cell.angle_beta   90.00
_cell.angle_gamma   90.00
#
_symmetry.space_group_name_H-M   'P 1'
#
loop_
_entity.id
_entity.type
_entity.pdbx_description
1 polymer ?
#
loop_
_entity_poly.entity_id
_entity_poly.type
_entity_poly.pdbx_seq_one_letter_code
_entity_poly.pdbx_strand_id
1 'polypeptide(L)' 'LGAQAGEARLRKVVTGGGFKRLRRAAETPFNMVLEARP' A
#
# COMPACT_ATOMS: atom_id res chain seq x y z
N LEU A 1 0.38 -13.58 5.80
CA LEU A 1 1.14 -12.43 6.33
C LEU A 1 2.05 -11.73 5.32
N GLY A 2 2.45 -12.36 4.20
CA GLY A 2 3.42 -11.76 3.25
C GLY A 2 3.00 -10.42 2.64
N ALA A 3 1.78 -10.31 2.11
CA ALA A 3 1.32 -9.06 1.51
C ALA A 3 1.04 -7.95 2.54
N GLN A 4 0.66 -8.31 3.77
CA GLN A 4 0.50 -7.36 4.89
C GLN A 4 1.86 -6.76 5.33
N ALA A 5 2.91 -7.59 5.36
CA ALA A 5 4.28 -7.12 5.61
C ALA A 5 4.76 -6.18 4.48
N GLY A 6 4.42 -6.50 3.22
CA GLY A 6 4.67 -5.63 2.07
C GLY A 6 3.95 -4.28 2.16
N GLU A 7 2.64 -4.28 2.48
CA GLU A 7 1.85 -3.06 2.62
C GLU A 7 2.42 -2.13 3.71
N ALA A 8 2.82 -2.66 4.87
CA ALA A 8 3.39 -1.86 5.95
C ALA A 8 4.69 -1.15 5.52
N ARG A 9 5.54 -1.83 4.74
CA ARG A 9 6.77 -1.24 4.19
C ARG A 9 6.46 -0.17 3.13
N LEU A 10 5.51 -0.45 2.24
CA LEU A 10 5.06 0.49 1.21
C LEU A 10 4.43 1.75 1.81
N ARG A 11 3.67 1.61 2.90
CA ARG A 11 3.07 2.75 3.61
C ARG A 11 4.10 3.78 4.03
N LYS A 12 5.24 3.35 4.60
CA LYS A 12 6.32 4.26 5.03
C LYS A 12 6.91 5.06 3.86
N VAL A 13 7.15 4.40 2.73
CA VAL A 13 7.72 5.02 1.52
C VAL A 13 6.72 6.02 0.93
N VAL A 14 5.47 5.61 0.78
CA VAL A 14 4.39 6.43 0.20
C VAL A 14 4.11 7.67 1.05
N THR A 15 4.08 7.56 2.38
CA THR A 15 3.92 8.72 3.27
C THR A 15 5.12 9.65 3.23
N GLY A 16 6.34 9.11 3.11
CA GLY A 16 7.55 9.92 2.91
C GLY A 16 7.56 10.69 1.59
N GLY A 17 6.86 10.17 0.57
CA GLY A 17 6.65 10.82 -0.73
C GLY A 17 5.53 11.87 -0.76
N GLY A 18 4.90 12.19 0.38
CA GLY A 18 3.89 13.25 0.48
C GLY A 18 2.44 12.82 0.24
N PHE A 19 2.19 11.53 0.02
CA PHE A 19 0.82 10.99 -0.06
C PHE A 19 0.26 10.74 1.35
N LYS A 20 -0.88 11.34 1.67
CA LYS A 20 -1.48 11.23 3.02
C LYS A 20 -2.52 10.12 3.14
N ARG A 21 -3.02 9.62 2.01
CA ARG A 21 -4.05 8.58 1.97
C ARG A 21 -3.53 7.37 1.20
N LEU A 22 -3.59 6.21 1.84
CA LEU A 22 -3.24 4.93 1.23
C LEU A 22 -4.29 3.89 1.62
N ARG A 23 -4.88 3.24 0.61
CA ARG A 23 -5.87 2.18 0.80
C ARG A 23 -5.60 1.02 -0.15
N ARG A 24 -6.10 -0.17 0.20
CA ARG A 24 -6.17 -1.30 -0.71
C ARG A 24 -7.33 -1.10 -1.68
N ALA A 25 -7.02 -1.08 -2.98
CA ALA A 25 -8.02 -0.92 -4.04
C ALA A 25 -8.54 -2.28 -4.52
N ALA A 26 -7.66 -3.28 -4.60
CA ALA A 26 -8.00 -4.64 -4.96
C ALA A 26 -6.98 -5.64 -4.38
N GLU A 27 -7.40 -6.89 -4.24
CA GLU A 27 -6.56 -8.01 -3.82
C GLU A 27 -6.97 -9.28 -4.56
N THR A 28 -5.98 -10.04 -5.01
CA THR A 28 -6.13 -11.39 -5.56
C THR A 28 -5.17 -12.34 -4.83
N PRO A 29 -5.22 -13.66 -5.06
CA PRO A 29 -4.29 -14.59 -4.42
C PRO A 29 -2.80 -14.30 -4.69
N PHE A 30 -2.50 -13.58 -5.78
CA PHE A 30 -1.12 -13.29 -6.22
C PHE A 30 -0.78 -11.81 -6.17
N ASN A 31 -1.77 -10.92 -6.28
CA ASN A 31 -1.54 -9.49 -6.44
C ASN A 31 -2.25 -8.67 -5.36
N MET A 32 -1.63 -7.56 -5.00
CA MET A 32 -2.21 -6.54 -4.14
C MET A 32 -2.06 -5.18 -4.82
N VAL A 33 -3.16 -4.46 -4.96
CA VAL A 33 -3.18 -3.12 -5.57
C VAL A 33 -3.47 -2.09 -4.49
N LEU A 34 -2.55 -1.13 -4.32
CA LEU A 34 -2.68 -0.03 -3.39
C LEU A 34 -2.91 1.29 -4.14
N GLU A 35 -3.86 2.08 -3.68
CA GLU A 35 -4.13 3.43 -4.19
C GLU A 35 -3.60 4.46 -3.19
N ALA A 36 -2.71 5.34 -3.67
CA ALA A 36 -2.16 6.46 -2.91
C ALA A 36 -2.76 7.79 -3.42
N ARG A 37 -3.21 8.66 -2.51
CA ARG A 37 -3.68 10.00 -2.82
C ARG A 37 -2.97 11.05 -1.95
N PRO A 38 -2.72 12.26 -2.49
CA PRO A 38 -2.22 13.39 -1.71
C PRO A 38 -3.06 13.67 -0.45
#